data_AF-A0AAV5RA34-F1
#
_entry.id   AF-A0AAV5RA34-F1
#
_cell.length_a   1.000
_cell.length_b   1.000
_cell.length_c   1.000
_cell.angle_alpha   90.00
_cell.angle_beta   90.00
_cell.angle_gamma   90.00
#
_symmetry.space_group_name_H-M   'P 1'
#
loop_
_entity.id
_entity.type
_entity.pdbx_description
1 polymer ?
#
loop_
_entity_poly.entity_id
_entity_poly.type
_entity_poly.pdbx_seq_one_letter_code
_entity_poly.pdbx_strand_id
1 'polypeptide(L)'
;MLQLEPQNLLIEETFASALSPNYEFPSLDRILTDFDFTTYRISTPEDKGKILLSIGIKCWSDLAKYGSLELLKEKYGHYSFIQILSEGSCEPGYDVSLYIDINNCTLNNIEKAELVCQLSLLKRNCFAAPFLKAFKRYEVLSRENPADPNNIYGEDSVAATNNNEEVLKLDYRGEESIFIKPSNDRVTVIFSTVFNDETDKIFSKIFLQEFSDARKRSIQKAPQVINSHKDVPLEIQHIEKPTGEKTYITFVLFPRHLNTEDAKWNTITHIQMFRSYFHYHIKIVKCYLHQRMRYRVQSFTKILNRAKREVDEAELRSERKTASGRRFEVR
;
A
#
# COMPACT_ATOMS: atom_id res chain seq x y z
N MET A 1 8.83 -8.54 7.70
CA MET A 1 8.33 -8.51 6.32
C MET A 1 8.81 -7.21 5.68
N LEU A 2 9.50 -7.24 4.54
CA LEU A 2 10.07 -6.02 3.91
C LEU A 2 9.13 -5.41 2.88
N GLN A 3 8.52 -6.22 2.02
CA GLN A 3 7.48 -5.79 1.10
C GLN A 3 6.12 -6.20 1.66
N LEU A 4 5.09 -5.38 1.45
CA LEU A 4 3.72 -5.76 1.78
C LEU A 4 3.19 -6.67 0.69
N GLU A 5 2.54 -7.76 1.08
CA GLU A 5 1.88 -8.65 0.15
C GLU A 5 0.58 -7.99 -0.34
N PRO A 6 0.28 -8.05 -1.65
CA PRO A 6 -0.91 -7.42 -2.23
C PRO A 6 -2.19 -8.24 -2.03
N GLN A 7 -2.05 -9.54 -1.74
CA GLN A 7 -3.16 -10.46 -1.51
C GLN A 7 -3.74 -10.31 -0.11
N ASN A 8 -5.05 -10.40 -0.01
CA ASN A 8 -5.71 -10.50 1.28
C ASN A 8 -5.68 -11.96 1.76
N LEU A 9 -4.80 -12.25 2.72
CA LEU A 9 -4.56 -13.60 3.24
C LEU A 9 -5.83 -14.27 3.78
N LEU A 10 -6.75 -13.51 4.39
CA LEU A 10 -7.99 -14.09 4.94
C LEU A 10 -8.96 -14.49 3.84
N ILE A 11 -9.03 -13.73 2.75
CA ILE A 11 -9.80 -14.10 1.56
C ILE A 11 -9.17 -15.34 0.93
N GLU A 12 -7.84 -15.34 0.77
CA GLU A 12 -7.09 -16.46 0.20
C GLU A 12 -7.33 -17.76 0.97
N GLU A 13 -7.16 -17.75 2.30
CA GLU A 13 -7.41 -18.91 3.16
C GLU A 13 -8.87 -19.38 3.11
N THR A 14 -9.82 -18.44 3.08
CA THR A 14 -11.25 -18.76 3.02
C THR A 14 -11.60 -19.45 1.71
N PHE A 15 -11.12 -18.96 0.57
CA PHE A 15 -11.39 -19.56 -0.74
C PHE A 15 -10.56 -20.81 -1.01
N ALA A 16 -9.33 -20.91 -0.47
CA ALA A 16 -8.54 -22.13 -0.50
C ALA A 16 -9.24 -23.27 0.24
N SER A 17 -9.83 -22.97 1.39
CA SER A 17 -10.66 -23.92 2.14
C SER A 17 -11.94 -24.28 1.37
N ALA A 18 -12.66 -23.27 0.86
CA ALA A 18 -13.92 -23.44 0.12
C ALA A 18 -13.80 -24.29 -1.14
N LEU A 19 -12.69 -24.20 -1.88
CA LEU A 19 -12.48 -24.95 -3.13
C LEU A 19 -11.80 -26.31 -2.92
N SER A 20 -11.49 -26.67 -1.67
CA SER A 20 -10.89 -27.96 -1.31
C SER A 20 -11.90 -29.12 -1.48
N PRO A 21 -11.45 -30.35 -1.79
CA PRO A 21 -12.35 -31.47 -2.08
C PRO A 21 -13.17 -31.93 -0.86
N ASN A 22 -12.68 -31.66 0.36
CA ASN A 22 -13.33 -32.04 1.61
C ASN A 22 -13.95 -30.83 2.30
N TYR A 23 -14.38 -29.82 1.55
CA TYR A 23 -14.98 -28.63 2.12
C TYR A 23 -16.32 -28.99 2.79
N GLU A 24 -16.34 -28.92 4.12
CA GLU A 24 -17.59 -28.80 4.84
C GLU A 24 -18.16 -27.41 4.54
N PHE A 25 -19.47 -27.29 4.33
CA PHE A 25 -20.11 -26.01 4.03
C PHE A 25 -20.55 -25.31 5.33
N PRO A 26 -19.70 -24.49 5.98
CA PRO A 26 -20.12 -23.72 7.15
C PRO A 26 -21.03 -22.57 6.74
N SER A 27 -21.81 -22.09 7.70
CA SER A 27 -22.40 -20.75 7.58
C SER A 27 -21.29 -19.74 7.75
N LEU A 28 -21.07 -18.87 6.76
CA LEU A 28 -20.10 -17.78 6.83
C LEU A 28 -20.85 -16.45 6.97
N ASP A 29 -20.39 -15.62 7.89
CA ASP A 29 -20.67 -14.19 7.91
C ASP A 29 -19.49 -13.51 8.59
N ARG A 30 -18.57 -12.96 7.80
CA ARG A 30 -17.33 -12.35 8.26
C ARG A 30 -17.14 -11.01 7.59
N ILE A 31 -16.87 -9.98 8.38
CA ILE A 31 -16.48 -8.65 7.90
C ILE A 31 -14.97 -8.52 8.09
N LEU A 32 -14.27 -8.16 7.01
CA LEU A 32 -12.83 -7.97 6.98
C LEU A 32 -12.52 -6.52 6.61
N THR A 33 -11.39 -6.00 7.09
CA THR A 33 -10.89 -4.68 6.74
C THR A 33 -9.52 -4.80 6.12
N ASP A 34 -9.25 -3.97 5.12
CA ASP A 34 -7.97 -3.90 4.42
C ASP A 34 -7.48 -2.44 4.42
N PHE A 35 -6.31 -2.19 3.85
CA PHE A 35 -5.76 -0.84 3.73
C PHE A 35 -6.72 0.10 2.98
N ASP A 36 -6.52 1.41 3.15
CA ASP A 36 -7.30 2.44 2.42
C ASP A 36 -8.80 2.44 2.70
N PHE A 37 -9.17 2.01 3.92
CA PHE A 37 -10.57 1.92 4.35
C PHE A 37 -11.42 0.99 3.48
N THR A 38 -10.78 0.02 2.81
CA THR A 38 -11.49 -1.03 2.07
C THR A 38 -12.08 -2.02 3.08
N THR A 39 -13.36 -2.33 2.91
CA THR A 39 -14.05 -3.35 3.69
C THR A 39 -14.44 -4.50 2.78
N TYR A 40 -14.40 -5.71 3.31
CA TYR A 40 -14.95 -6.88 2.66
C TYR A 40 -15.99 -7.53 3.56
N ARG A 41 -16.94 -8.21 2.94
CA ARG A 41 -17.81 -9.17 3.63
C ARG A 41 -17.82 -10.48 2.88
N ILE A 42 -17.63 -11.56 3.62
CA ILE A 42 -17.75 -12.92 3.13
C ILE A 42 -18.94 -13.53 3.85
N SER A 43 -20.01 -13.81 3.11
CA SER A 43 -21.24 -14.35 3.69
C SER A 43 -21.83 -15.48 2.84
N THR A 44 -22.66 -16.32 3.45
CA THR A 44 -23.48 -17.34 2.78
C THR A 44 -24.96 -17.01 3.03
N PRO A 45 -25.56 -16.07 2.28
CA PRO A 45 -26.87 -15.50 2.62
C PRO A 45 -28.04 -16.45 2.36
N GLU A 46 -27.98 -17.24 1.30
CA GLU A 46 -29.07 -18.14 0.87
C GLU A 46 -28.72 -19.61 1.08
N ASP A 47 -27.55 -20.01 0.59
CA ASP A 47 -27.09 -21.40 0.59
C ASP A 47 -25.65 -21.46 1.11
N LYS A 48 -25.33 -22.49 1.89
CA LYS A 48 -23.98 -22.73 2.40
C LYS A 48 -23.01 -23.14 1.27
N GLY A 49 -23.54 -23.64 0.16
CA GLY A 49 -22.78 -23.92 -1.06
C GLY A 49 -22.39 -22.70 -1.89
N LYS A 50 -22.89 -21.51 -1.55
CA LYS A 50 -22.71 -20.28 -2.32
C LYS A 50 -22.16 -19.16 -1.45
N ILE A 51 -20.98 -18.67 -1.80
CA ILE A 51 -20.31 -17.61 -1.07
C ILE A 51 -20.51 -16.29 -1.79
N LEU A 52 -20.97 -15.28 -1.06
CA LEU A 52 -20.99 -13.89 -1.47
C LEU A 52 -19.75 -13.18 -0.92
N LEU A 53 -18.88 -12.70 -1.81
CA LEU A 53 -17.74 -11.85 -1.49
C LEU A 53 -18.04 -10.42 -1.92
N SER A 54 -18.37 -9.55 -0.96
CA SER A 54 -18.65 -8.14 -1.20
C SER A 54 -17.43 -7.28 -0.85
N ILE A 55 -17.19 -6.22 -1.62
CA ILE A 55 -16.13 -5.24 -1.39
C ILE A 55 -16.71 -3.82 -1.36
N GLY A 56 -16.30 -3.05 -0.35
CA GLY A 56 -16.63 -1.64 -0.18
C GLY A 56 -15.36 -0.79 -0.30
N ILE A 57 -15.35 0.17 -1.23
CA ILE A 57 -14.23 1.07 -1.51
C ILE A 57 -14.76 2.51 -1.54
N LYS A 58 -14.16 3.38 -0.72
CA LYS A 58 -14.59 4.78 -0.62
C LYS A 58 -14.65 5.54 -1.95
N CYS A 59 -13.69 5.30 -2.86
CA CYS A 59 -13.63 5.93 -4.18
C CYS A 59 -14.23 5.06 -5.31
N TRP A 60 -15.19 4.17 -5.00
CA TRP A 60 -15.77 3.29 -6.01
C TRP A 60 -16.39 4.03 -7.18
N SER A 61 -17.02 5.18 -6.96
CA SER A 61 -17.58 6.02 -8.02
C SER A 61 -16.54 6.40 -9.08
N ASP A 62 -15.33 6.75 -8.64
CA ASP A 62 -14.23 7.11 -9.54
C ASP A 62 -13.72 5.87 -10.29
N LEU A 63 -13.57 4.75 -9.58
CA LEU A 63 -13.16 3.47 -10.15
C LEU A 63 -14.14 2.98 -11.23
N ALA A 64 -15.44 3.02 -10.94
CA ALA A 64 -16.50 2.68 -11.87
C ALA A 64 -16.45 3.58 -13.12
N LYS A 65 -16.26 4.90 -12.96
CA LYS A 65 -16.08 5.85 -14.07
C LYS A 65 -14.91 5.47 -14.99
N TYR A 66 -13.86 4.87 -14.45
CA TYR A 66 -12.66 4.48 -15.21
C TYR A 66 -12.67 3.03 -15.68
N GLY A 67 -13.79 2.31 -15.57
CA GLY A 67 -13.97 0.98 -16.17
C GLY A 67 -13.62 -0.19 -15.26
N SER A 68 -13.60 0.00 -13.93
CA SER A 68 -13.33 -1.10 -12.99
C SER A 68 -14.33 -2.25 -13.10
N LEU A 69 -15.61 -1.95 -13.36
CA LEU A 69 -16.63 -3.00 -13.51
C LEU A 69 -16.40 -3.85 -14.77
N GLU A 70 -15.99 -3.22 -15.89
CA GLU A 70 -15.67 -3.93 -17.14
C GLU A 70 -14.47 -4.85 -16.96
N LEU A 71 -13.43 -4.37 -16.26
CA LEU A 71 -12.24 -5.16 -15.96
C LEU A 71 -12.57 -6.36 -15.05
N LEU A 72 -13.46 -6.20 -14.07
CA LEU A 72 -13.90 -7.31 -13.24
C LEU A 72 -14.71 -8.33 -14.05
N LYS A 73 -15.59 -7.86 -14.96
CA LYS A 73 -16.31 -8.74 -15.89
C LYS A 73 -15.37 -9.51 -16.82
N GLU A 74 -14.33 -8.87 -17.33
CA GLU A 74 -13.29 -9.52 -18.13
C GLU A 74 -12.53 -10.58 -17.32
N LYS A 75 -12.22 -10.30 -16.05
CA LYS A 75 -11.43 -11.21 -15.19
C LYS A 75 -12.20 -12.36 -14.56
N TYR A 76 -13.47 -12.17 -14.24
CA TYR A 76 -14.23 -13.16 -13.48
C TYR A 76 -15.47 -13.66 -14.26
N GLY A 77 -15.89 -12.98 -15.31
CA GLY A 77 -17.10 -13.31 -16.06
C GLY A 77 -16.99 -14.55 -16.93
N HIS A 78 -15.79 -15.06 -17.20
CA HIS A 78 -15.62 -16.34 -17.91
C HIS A 78 -15.91 -17.56 -17.03
N TYR A 79 -15.98 -17.40 -15.70
CA TYR A 79 -16.37 -18.46 -14.79
C TYR A 79 -17.89 -18.55 -14.70
N SER A 80 -18.49 -19.62 -15.21
CA SER A 80 -19.95 -19.83 -15.22
C SER A 80 -20.59 -19.86 -13.83
N PHE A 81 -19.81 -20.18 -12.80
CA PHE A 81 -20.24 -20.27 -11.42
C PHE A 81 -19.98 -18.98 -10.61
N ILE A 82 -19.48 -17.91 -11.26
CA ILE A 82 -19.27 -16.60 -10.64
C ILE A 82 -20.20 -15.58 -11.29
N GLN A 83 -21.06 -14.97 -10.48
CA GLN A 83 -21.92 -13.87 -10.89
C GLN A 83 -21.44 -12.59 -10.23
N ILE A 84 -21.17 -11.57 -11.04
CA ILE A 84 -20.80 -10.24 -10.56
C ILE A 84 -22.08 -9.43 -10.36
N LEU A 85 -22.27 -8.96 -9.13
CA LEU A 85 -23.39 -8.12 -8.71
C LEU A 85 -22.87 -6.70 -8.47
N SER A 86 -23.57 -5.71 -9.03
CA SER A 86 -23.23 -4.29 -8.89
C SER A 86 -24.49 -3.44 -8.80
N GLU A 87 -24.36 -2.21 -8.32
CA GLU A 87 -25.47 -1.25 -8.23
C GLU A 87 -26.65 -1.80 -7.41
N GLY A 88 -27.80 -2.07 -8.03
CA GLY A 88 -29.03 -2.47 -7.36
C GLY A 88 -29.11 -3.94 -6.92
N SER A 89 -28.24 -4.81 -7.41
CA SER A 89 -28.16 -6.22 -6.99
C SER A 89 -27.03 -6.48 -5.99
N CYS A 90 -26.25 -5.45 -5.65
CA CYS A 90 -25.14 -5.54 -4.71
C CYS A 90 -25.67 -5.63 -3.27
N GLU A 91 -24.85 -6.20 -2.39
CA GLU A 91 -25.14 -6.21 -0.96
C GLU A 91 -25.23 -4.77 -0.40
N PRO A 92 -26.25 -4.44 0.42
CA PRO A 92 -26.40 -3.10 0.98
C PRO A 92 -25.15 -2.65 1.75
N GLY A 93 -24.63 -1.47 1.38
CA GLY A 93 -23.42 -0.90 1.98
C GLY A 93 -22.10 -1.34 1.33
N TYR A 94 -22.16 -2.12 0.26
CA TYR A 94 -21.00 -2.52 -0.55
C TYR A 94 -21.19 -2.08 -2.00
N ASP A 95 -20.08 -2.03 -2.74
CA ASP A 95 -20.04 -1.47 -4.09
C ASP A 95 -20.11 -2.54 -5.18
N VAL A 96 -19.42 -3.66 -4.96
CA VAL A 96 -19.42 -4.84 -5.83
C VAL A 96 -19.49 -6.09 -4.97
N SER A 97 -20.24 -7.08 -5.44
CA SER A 97 -20.23 -8.41 -4.87
C SER A 97 -19.97 -9.48 -5.93
N LEU A 98 -19.15 -10.47 -5.59
CA LEU A 98 -18.95 -11.68 -6.37
C LEU A 98 -19.74 -12.80 -5.69
N TYR A 99 -20.77 -13.29 -6.36
CA TYR A 99 -21.55 -14.44 -5.91
C TYR A 99 -20.99 -15.69 -6.57
N ILE A 100 -20.41 -16.58 -5.76
CA ILE A 100 -19.58 -17.70 -6.20
C ILE A 100 -20.27 -19.00 -5.76
N ASP A 101 -20.69 -19.80 -6.72
CA ASP A 101 -21.28 -21.12 -6.48
C ASP A 101 -20.19 -22.20 -6.45
N ILE A 102 -19.89 -22.69 -5.25
CA ILE A 102 -18.82 -23.68 -5.04
C ILE A 102 -19.23 -25.04 -5.61
N ASN A 103 -20.52 -25.38 -5.54
CA ASN A 103 -21.03 -26.69 -5.97
C ASN A 103 -20.84 -26.91 -7.48
N ASN A 104 -20.92 -25.81 -8.25
CA ASN A 104 -20.78 -25.82 -9.70
C ASN A 104 -19.35 -25.54 -10.18
N CYS A 105 -18.36 -25.55 -9.27
CA CYS A 105 -16.96 -25.35 -9.63
C CYS A 105 -16.37 -26.59 -10.31
N THR A 106 -16.20 -26.53 -11.62
CA THR A 106 -15.62 -27.61 -12.46
C THR A 106 -14.12 -27.46 -12.72
N LEU A 107 -13.44 -26.56 -11.99
CA LEU A 107 -12.03 -26.24 -12.22
C LEU A 107 -11.08 -27.33 -11.72
N ASN A 108 -9.94 -27.47 -12.40
CA ASN A 108 -8.84 -28.33 -11.95
C ASN A 108 -8.10 -27.72 -10.74
N ASN A 109 -7.32 -28.51 -10.00
CA ASN A 109 -6.60 -28.02 -8.81
C ASN A 109 -5.67 -26.81 -9.08
N ILE A 110 -5.05 -26.74 -10.27
CA ILE A 110 -4.19 -25.62 -10.67
C ILE A 110 -5.02 -24.35 -10.90
N GLU A 111 -6.12 -24.46 -11.65
CA GLU A 111 -7.04 -23.36 -11.94
C GLU A 111 -7.75 -22.86 -10.68
N LYS A 112 -8.06 -23.76 -9.74
CA LYS A 112 -8.57 -23.42 -8.40
C LYS A 112 -7.57 -22.55 -7.65
N ALA A 113 -6.29 -22.95 -7.60
CA ALA A 113 -5.26 -22.16 -6.92
C ALA A 113 -5.08 -20.78 -7.58
N GLU A 114 -5.14 -20.70 -8.91
CA GLU A 114 -5.10 -19.43 -9.63
C GLU A 114 -6.31 -18.55 -9.28
N LEU A 115 -7.52 -19.10 -9.29
CA LEU A 115 -8.73 -18.36 -8.92
C LEU A 115 -8.66 -17.84 -7.48
N VAL A 116 -8.19 -18.65 -6.53
CA VAL A 116 -8.00 -18.22 -5.13
C VAL A 116 -7.08 -17.01 -5.05
N CYS A 117 -5.95 -17.03 -5.76
CA CYS A 117 -5.02 -15.91 -5.84
C CYS A 117 -5.65 -14.69 -6.54
N GLN A 118 -6.46 -14.90 -7.58
CA GLN A 118 -7.16 -13.80 -8.24
C GLN A 118 -8.23 -13.17 -7.34
N LEU A 119 -8.97 -13.95 -6.54
CA LEU A 119 -9.97 -13.46 -5.59
C LEU A 119 -9.33 -12.71 -4.42
N SER A 120 -8.20 -13.18 -3.91
CA SER A 120 -7.46 -12.48 -2.85
C SER A 120 -6.90 -11.12 -3.30
N LEU A 121 -6.75 -10.92 -4.62
CA LEU A 121 -6.30 -9.68 -5.26
C LEU A 121 -7.45 -8.79 -5.74
N LEU A 122 -8.68 -8.97 -5.23
CA LEU A 122 -9.87 -8.24 -5.69
C LEU A 122 -9.70 -6.71 -5.62
N LYS A 123 -9.22 -6.17 -4.48
CA LYS A 123 -8.91 -4.73 -4.37
C LYS A 123 -7.90 -4.27 -5.44
N ARG A 124 -6.84 -5.05 -5.70
CA ARG A 124 -5.87 -4.72 -6.75
C ARG A 124 -6.52 -4.68 -8.12
N ASN A 125 -7.40 -5.64 -8.42
CA ASN A 125 -8.12 -5.67 -9.68
C ASN A 125 -9.06 -4.46 -9.83
N CYS A 126 -9.78 -4.06 -8.78
CA CYS A 126 -10.61 -2.85 -8.81
C CYS A 126 -9.79 -1.59 -9.11
N PHE A 127 -8.66 -1.41 -8.44
CA PHE A 127 -7.81 -0.22 -8.62
C PHE A 127 -6.97 -0.24 -9.89
N ALA A 128 -6.89 -1.36 -10.62
CA ALA A 128 -6.06 -1.47 -11.81
C ALA A 128 -6.65 -0.76 -13.04
N ALA A 129 -7.97 -0.63 -13.14
CA ALA A 129 -8.62 -0.09 -14.35
C ALA A 129 -8.18 1.34 -14.71
N PRO A 130 -8.09 2.31 -13.77
CA PRO A 130 -7.55 3.65 -14.06
C PRO A 130 -6.13 3.61 -14.62
N PHE A 131 -5.25 2.75 -14.07
CA PHE A 131 -3.87 2.61 -14.58
C PHE A 131 -3.85 2.00 -15.97
N LEU A 132 -4.62 0.94 -16.21
CA LEU A 132 -4.71 0.31 -17.53
C LEU A 132 -5.28 1.30 -18.57
N LYS A 133 -6.26 2.12 -18.20
CA LYS A 133 -6.79 3.19 -19.06
C LYS A 133 -5.70 4.21 -19.41
N ALA A 134 -4.92 4.65 -18.43
CA ALA A 134 -3.78 5.55 -18.68
C ALA A 134 -2.70 4.89 -19.56
N PHE A 135 -2.39 3.62 -19.34
CA PHE A 135 -1.37 2.89 -20.12
C PHE A 135 -1.82 2.72 -21.57
N LYS A 136 -3.08 2.38 -21.81
CA LYS A 136 -3.67 2.34 -23.16
C LYS A 136 -3.61 3.72 -23.84
N ARG A 137 -3.91 4.80 -23.11
CA ARG A 137 -3.80 6.16 -23.65
C ARG A 137 -2.34 6.53 -23.99
N TYR A 138 -1.39 6.18 -23.13
CA TYR A 138 0.05 6.32 -23.40
C TYR A 138 0.49 5.57 -24.66
N GLU A 139 0.02 4.34 -24.89
CA GLU A 139 0.34 3.58 -26.11
C GLU A 139 -0.15 4.27 -27.39
N VAL A 140 -1.30 4.97 -27.33
CA VAL A 140 -1.79 5.78 -28.44
C VAL A 140 -0.93 7.02 -28.62
N LEU A 141 -0.68 7.78 -27.55
CA LEU A 141 0.10 9.03 -27.59
C LEU A 141 1.55 8.81 -28.05
N SER A 142 2.18 7.73 -27.60
CA SER A 142 3.55 7.36 -27.99
C SER A 142 3.68 6.99 -29.47
N ARG A 143 2.58 6.53 -30.11
CA ARG A 143 2.54 6.27 -31.56
C ARG A 143 2.26 7.54 -32.36
N GLU A 144 1.38 8.41 -31.87
CA GLU A 144 1.04 9.69 -32.51
C GLU A 144 2.21 10.67 -32.47
N ASN A 145 2.86 10.79 -31.31
CA ASN A 145 3.97 11.70 -31.08
C ASN A 145 5.14 10.93 -30.42
N PRO A 146 6.00 10.27 -31.20
CA PRO A 146 7.14 9.54 -30.67
C PRO A 146 8.04 10.44 -29.81
N ALA A 147 8.48 9.91 -28.67
CA ALA A 147 9.40 10.63 -27.79
C ALA A 147 10.72 10.92 -28.51
N ASP A 148 11.24 12.15 -28.38
CA ASP A 148 12.55 12.50 -28.90
C ASP A 148 13.62 11.64 -28.19
N PRO A 149 14.41 10.82 -28.92
CA PRO A 149 15.43 9.97 -28.33
C PRO A 149 16.53 10.75 -27.57
N ASN A 150 16.67 12.06 -27.82
CA ASN A 150 17.59 12.92 -27.09
C ASN A 150 17.02 13.47 -25.77
N ASN A 151 15.72 13.31 -25.51
CA ASN A 151 15.08 13.72 -24.25
C ASN A 151 15.29 12.68 -23.13
N ILE A 152 16.55 12.41 -22.81
CA ILE A 152 16.98 11.39 -21.84
C ILE A 152 16.55 11.73 -20.41
N TYR A 153 16.43 13.03 -20.11
CA TYR A 153 16.09 13.54 -18.78
C TYR A 153 14.60 13.84 -18.61
N GLY A 154 13.82 13.81 -19.69
CA GLY A 154 12.42 14.15 -19.58
C GLY A 154 12.16 15.58 -19.21
N GLU A 155 12.99 16.50 -19.70
CA GLU A 155 12.66 17.91 -19.63
C GLU A 155 11.49 18.16 -20.58
N ASP A 156 10.47 18.87 -20.10
CA ASP A 156 9.26 19.23 -20.84
C ASP A 156 9.57 20.27 -21.95
N SER A 157 10.53 19.98 -22.84
CA SER A 157 10.75 20.77 -24.05
C SER A 157 9.53 20.74 -24.99
N VAL A 158 8.58 19.82 -24.75
CA VAL A 158 7.27 19.71 -25.41
C VAL A 158 6.12 19.97 -24.43
N ALA A 159 6.26 20.97 -23.55
CA ALA A 159 5.20 21.39 -22.62
C ALA A 159 3.86 21.79 -23.30
N ALA A 160 3.85 22.02 -24.61
CA ALA A 160 2.65 22.47 -25.32
C ALA A 160 1.67 21.33 -25.71
N THR A 161 2.15 20.11 -25.97
CA THR A 161 1.30 19.06 -26.58
C THR A 161 0.63 18.13 -25.56
N ASN A 162 1.24 17.93 -24.39
CA ASN A 162 0.74 17.01 -23.35
C ASN A 162 -0.06 17.69 -22.22
N ASN A 163 -0.28 19.00 -22.28
CA ASN A 163 -1.00 19.73 -21.22
C ASN A 163 -2.51 19.53 -21.24
N ASN A 164 -3.09 19.08 -22.37
CA ASN A 164 -4.53 18.89 -22.53
C ASN A 164 -5.02 17.47 -22.22
N GLU A 165 -4.13 16.53 -21.89
CA GLU A 165 -4.55 15.15 -21.58
C GLU A 165 -5.29 15.07 -20.24
N GLU A 166 -6.37 14.26 -20.20
CA GLU A 166 -7.18 14.06 -19.01
C GLU A 166 -6.34 13.45 -17.88
N VAL A 167 -6.35 14.10 -16.71
CA VAL A 167 -5.78 13.55 -15.49
C VAL A 167 -6.84 12.73 -14.77
N LEU A 168 -6.56 11.45 -14.56
CA LEU A 168 -7.43 10.56 -13.81
C LEU A 168 -7.19 10.80 -12.31
N LYS A 169 -8.19 11.35 -11.61
CA LYS A 169 -8.17 11.57 -10.16
C LYS A 169 -8.92 10.45 -9.42
N LEU A 170 -8.33 9.95 -8.35
CA LEU A 170 -8.88 8.93 -7.44
C LEU A 170 -8.79 9.41 -5.99
N ASP A 171 -9.92 9.69 -5.35
CA ASP A 171 -9.96 10.15 -3.95
C ASP A 171 -10.06 8.96 -2.98
N TYR A 172 -9.01 8.11 -2.99
CA TYR A 172 -9.00 6.82 -2.28
C TYR A 172 -9.03 6.94 -0.75
N ARG A 173 -8.62 8.09 -0.18
CA ARG A 173 -8.81 8.42 1.24
C ARG A 173 -9.26 9.87 1.34
N GLY A 174 -10.01 10.24 2.39
CA GLY A 174 -10.69 11.54 2.45
C GLY A 174 -9.88 12.79 2.04
N GLU A 175 -8.62 12.88 2.46
CA GLU A 175 -7.72 14.00 2.11
C GLU A 175 -6.56 13.59 1.19
N GLU A 176 -6.43 12.30 0.87
CA GLU A 176 -5.35 11.76 0.05
C GLU A 176 -5.89 11.28 -1.29
N SER A 177 -5.19 11.63 -2.36
CA SER A 177 -5.65 11.34 -3.73
C SER A 177 -4.51 10.77 -4.56
N ILE A 178 -4.85 9.94 -5.55
CA ILE A 178 -3.93 9.49 -6.60
C ILE A 178 -4.34 10.18 -7.90
N PHE A 179 -3.37 10.76 -8.58
CA PHE A 179 -3.54 11.35 -9.91
C PHE A 179 -2.71 10.56 -10.90
N ILE A 180 -3.28 10.20 -12.04
CA ILE A 180 -2.59 9.47 -13.11
C ILE A 180 -2.71 10.29 -14.37
N LYS A 181 -1.59 10.71 -14.93
CA LYS A 181 -1.51 11.47 -16.18
C LYS A 181 -0.66 10.71 -17.20
N PRO A 182 -1.24 10.22 -18.29
CA PRO A 182 -0.47 9.71 -19.41
C PRO A 182 0.12 10.87 -20.22
N SER A 183 1.35 10.69 -20.69
CA SER A 183 2.00 11.54 -21.69
C SER A 183 2.42 10.67 -22.88
N ASN A 184 3.04 11.25 -23.90
CA ASN A 184 3.54 10.50 -25.06
C ASN A 184 4.81 9.67 -24.78
N ASP A 185 5.60 10.04 -23.77
CA ASP A 185 6.90 9.42 -23.47
C ASP A 185 6.94 8.70 -22.10
N ARG A 186 5.97 8.97 -21.24
CA ARG A 186 5.87 8.46 -19.86
C ARG A 186 4.43 8.42 -19.36
N VAL A 187 4.22 7.76 -18.22
CA VAL A 187 3.01 7.89 -17.41
C VAL A 187 3.42 8.39 -16.03
N THR A 188 2.81 9.49 -15.60
CA THR A 188 3.11 10.13 -14.32
C THR A 188 2.01 9.78 -13.31
N VAL A 189 2.39 9.24 -12.17
CA VAL A 189 1.48 8.91 -11.05
C VAL A 189 1.86 9.78 -9.85
N ILE A 190 0.94 10.60 -9.37
CA ILE A 190 1.16 11.55 -8.29
C ILE A 190 0.30 11.14 -7.10
N PHE A 191 0.94 10.86 -5.97
CA PHE A 191 0.27 10.67 -4.69
C PHE A 191 0.23 12.00 -3.94
N SER A 192 -0.97 12.46 -3.59
CA SER A 192 -1.18 13.50 -2.58
C SER A 192 -1.36 12.82 -1.24
N THR A 193 -0.38 12.93 -0.34
CA THR A 193 -0.45 12.33 0.99
C THR A 193 -0.42 13.39 2.09
N VAL A 194 -1.10 13.11 3.21
CA VAL A 194 -1.12 13.92 4.42
C VAL A 194 -0.47 13.14 5.55
N PHE A 195 0.48 13.77 6.23
CA PHE A 195 1.12 13.22 7.43
C PHE A 195 0.61 13.99 8.64
N ASN A 196 -0.09 13.33 9.56
CA ASN A 196 -0.63 14.01 10.75
C ASN A 196 0.44 14.22 11.83
N ASP A 197 1.33 13.24 12.02
CA ASP A 197 2.43 13.29 12.98
C ASP A 197 3.61 14.07 12.39
N GLU A 198 4.10 15.08 13.10
CA GLU A 198 5.28 15.86 12.71
C GLU A 198 6.53 15.00 12.59
N THR A 199 6.65 13.97 13.44
CA THR A 199 7.75 13.01 13.36
C THR A 199 7.70 12.24 12.05
N ASP A 200 6.51 11.84 11.61
CA ASP A 200 6.31 11.15 10.34
C ASP A 200 6.56 12.07 9.14
N LYS A 201 6.26 13.38 9.25
CA LYS A 201 6.66 14.39 8.25
C LYS A 201 8.19 14.48 8.09
N ILE A 202 8.94 14.37 9.17
CA ILE A 202 10.41 14.42 9.12
C ILE A 202 10.96 13.11 8.51
N PHE A 203 10.47 11.95 8.97
CA PHE A 203 10.89 10.69 8.39
C PHE A 203 10.53 10.61 6.91
N SER A 204 9.34 11.05 6.50
CA SER A 204 8.92 11.00 5.11
C SER A 204 9.84 11.78 4.19
N LYS A 205 10.29 12.98 4.61
CA LYS A 205 11.30 13.76 3.87
C LYS A 205 12.59 12.98 3.63
N ILE A 206 13.13 12.34 4.67
CA ILE A 206 14.38 11.57 4.57
C ILE A 206 14.18 10.36 3.64
N PHE A 207 13.09 9.62 3.81
CA PHE A 207 12.78 8.49 2.93
C PHE A 207 12.63 8.93 1.47
N LEU A 208 11.87 9.98 1.20
CA LEU A 208 11.63 10.48 -0.17
C LEU A 208 12.90 11.03 -0.83
N GLN A 209 13.79 11.65 -0.05
CA GLN A 209 15.11 12.04 -0.53
C GLN A 209 15.91 10.80 -0.97
N GLU A 210 15.94 9.75 -0.14
CA GLU A 210 16.63 8.50 -0.46
C GLU A 210 16.02 7.79 -1.68
N PHE A 211 14.69 7.84 -1.86
CA PHE A 211 14.01 7.33 -3.06
C PHE A 211 14.45 8.09 -4.32
N SER A 212 14.49 9.42 -4.25
CA SER A 212 14.89 10.28 -5.38
C SER A 212 16.36 10.06 -5.77
N ASP A 213 17.24 9.84 -4.78
CA ASP A 213 18.67 9.63 -5.01
C ASP A 213 19.05 8.16 -5.29
N ALA A 214 18.16 7.18 -5.05
CA ALA A 214 18.41 5.76 -5.33
C ALA A 214 18.79 5.50 -6.79
N ARG A 215 18.13 6.19 -7.72
CA ARG A 215 18.41 6.08 -9.16
C ARG A 215 19.82 6.56 -9.53
N LYS A 216 20.32 7.60 -8.84
CA LYS A 216 21.67 8.14 -9.06
C LYS A 216 22.77 7.21 -8.56
N ARG A 217 22.52 6.45 -7.48
CA ARG A 217 23.51 5.60 -6.85
C ARG A 217 23.62 4.21 -7.48
N SER A 218 22.50 3.51 -7.66
CA SER A 218 22.56 2.07 -7.96
C SER A 218 21.46 1.52 -8.87
N ILE A 219 20.30 2.16 -8.99
CA ILE A 219 19.13 1.59 -9.68
C ILE A 219 18.70 2.45 -10.87
N GLN A 220 19.54 2.54 -11.90
CA GLN A 220 19.30 3.41 -13.07
C GLN A 220 18.02 3.08 -13.86
N LYS A 221 17.61 1.81 -13.85
CA LYS A 221 16.44 1.30 -14.59
C LYS A 221 15.10 1.47 -13.84
N ALA A 222 15.11 1.93 -12.59
CA ALA A 222 13.87 2.15 -11.83
C ALA A 222 13.10 3.40 -12.28
N PRO A 223 11.81 3.50 -11.93
CA PRO A 223 11.05 4.74 -12.06
C PRO A 223 11.76 5.91 -11.37
N GLN A 224 11.60 7.11 -11.95
CA GLN A 224 12.04 8.32 -11.28
C GLN A 224 11.00 8.72 -10.24
N VAL A 225 11.47 9.10 -9.05
CA VAL A 225 10.64 9.63 -7.97
C VAL A 225 11.01 11.08 -7.76
N ILE A 226 10.00 11.95 -7.72
CA ILE A 226 10.14 13.37 -7.46
C ILE A 226 9.23 13.69 -6.28
N ASN A 227 9.75 14.38 -5.27
CA ASN A 227 8.97 14.81 -4.12
C ASN A 227 8.82 16.34 -4.14
N SER A 228 7.59 16.81 -3.96
CA SER A 228 7.28 18.21 -3.71
C SER A 228 6.59 18.35 -2.37
N HIS A 229 7.10 19.25 -1.54
CA HIS A 229 6.52 19.54 -0.25
C HIS A 229 5.72 20.84 -0.35
N LYS A 230 4.43 20.80 0.00
CA LYS A 230 3.49 21.94 -0.05
C LYS A 230 3.10 22.40 -1.46
N ASP A 231 4.05 22.45 -2.38
CA ASP A 231 3.82 22.95 -3.74
C ASP A 231 3.16 21.89 -4.63
N VAL A 232 2.07 22.29 -5.28
CA VAL A 232 1.31 21.42 -6.18
C VAL A 232 2.08 21.24 -7.49
N PRO A 233 2.37 20.00 -7.94
CA PRO A 233 3.01 19.74 -9.23
C PRO A 233 2.23 20.36 -10.38
N LEU A 234 2.95 20.91 -11.36
CA LEU A 234 2.40 21.66 -12.51
C LEU A 234 1.30 20.87 -13.24
N GLU A 235 1.46 19.55 -13.32
CA GLU A 235 0.55 18.63 -13.99
C GLU A 235 -0.86 18.62 -13.39
N ILE A 236 -1.01 18.96 -12.11
CA ILE A 236 -2.29 18.89 -11.38
C ILE A 236 -2.74 20.24 -10.80
N GLN A 237 -2.02 21.33 -11.05
CA GLN A 237 -2.35 22.67 -10.53
C GLN A 237 -3.75 23.17 -10.94
N HIS A 238 -4.26 22.70 -12.08
CA HIS A 238 -5.60 23.06 -12.56
C HIS A 238 -6.73 22.31 -11.83
N ILE A 239 -6.41 21.21 -11.14
CA ILE A 239 -7.37 20.35 -10.43
C ILE A 239 -7.28 20.57 -8.92
N GLU A 240 -6.07 20.63 -8.40
CA GLU A 240 -5.80 20.65 -6.96
C GLU A 240 -5.24 22.03 -6.56
N LYS A 241 -5.83 22.62 -5.52
CA LYS A 241 -5.38 23.91 -4.98
C LYS A 241 -4.31 23.70 -3.90
N PRO A 242 -3.32 24.60 -3.77
CA PRO A 242 -2.31 24.51 -2.73
C PRO A 242 -2.92 24.74 -1.35
N THR A 243 -2.96 23.70 -0.52
CA THR A 243 -3.38 23.79 0.89
C THR A 243 -2.22 23.93 1.87
N GLY A 244 -0.98 23.65 1.43
CA GLY A 244 0.23 23.77 2.25
C GLY A 244 0.49 22.62 3.24
N GLU A 245 -0.45 21.69 3.39
CA GLU A 245 -0.35 20.54 4.32
C GLU A 245 0.00 19.23 3.61
N LYS A 246 -0.30 19.14 2.32
CA LYS A 246 -0.09 17.96 1.48
C LYS A 246 1.36 17.85 1.03
N THR A 247 1.85 16.62 0.97
CA THR A 247 3.09 16.26 0.30
C THR A 247 2.76 15.49 -0.97
N TYR A 248 3.36 15.90 -2.08
CA TYR A 248 3.16 15.29 -3.38
C TYR A 248 4.35 14.39 -3.72
N ILE A 249 4.06 13.15 -4.08
CA ILE A 249 5.07 12.14 -4.45
C ILE A 249 4.76 11.69 -5.86
N THR A 250 5.63 12.05 -6.80
CA THR A 250 5.45 11.82 -8.22
C THR A 250 6.35 10.68 -8.69
N PHE A 251 5.73 9.59 -9.15
CA PHE A 251 6.38 8.50 -9.85
C PHE A 251 6.27 8.71 -11.36
N VAL A 252 7.42 8.71 -12.03
CA VAL A 252 7.49 8.79 -13.49
C VAL A 252 7.80 7.40 -14.05
N LEU A 253 6.83 6.82 -14.75
CA LEU A 253 6.91 5.50 -15.37
C LEU A 253 7.26 5.63 -16.84
N PHE A 254 8.47 5.17 -17.19
CA PHE A 254 8.93 5.06 -18.58
C PHE A 254 8.42 3.79 -19.29
N PRO A 255 8.47 3.73 -20.63
CA PRO A 255 8.07 2.57 -21.45
C PRO A 255 8.58 1.22 -20.94
N ARG A 256 9.81 1.18 -20.40
CA ARG A 256 10.42 -0.05 -19.87
C ARG A 256 9.64 -0.68 -18.70
N HIS A 257 8.86 0.09 -17.96
CA HIS A 257 8.01 -0.40 -16.86
C HIS A 257 6.66 -0.93 -17.37
N LEU A 258 6.30 -0.62 -18.61
CA LEU A 258 5.00 -0.89 -19.22
C LEU A 258 5.10 -1.82 -20.44
N ASN A 259 6.29 -2.38 -20.71
CA ASN A 259 6.60 -3.06 -21.97
C ASN A 259 5.88 -4.41 -22.15
N THR A 260 5.65 -5.15 -21.06
CA THR A 260 4.93 -6.42 -21.07
C THR A 260 3.71 -6.35 -20.17
N GLU A 261 2.71 -7.20 -20.41
CA GLU A 261 1.53 -7.28 -19.55
C GLU A 261 1.91 -7.60 -18.10
N ASP A 262 2.85 -8.52 -17.88
CA ASP A 262 3.35 -8.84 -16.54
C ASP A 262 4.00 -7.61 -15.87
N ALA A 263 4.78 -6.83 -16.63
CA ALA A 263 5.39 -5.60 -16.11
C ALA A 263 4.35 -4.54 -15.77
N LYS A 264 3.29 -4.40 -16.58
CA LYS A 264 2.17 -3.49 -16.29
C LYS A 264 1.47 -3.88 -14.99
N TRP A 265 1.09 -5.15 -14.83
CA TRP A 265 0.41 -5.64 -13.63
C TRP A 265 1.27 -5.56 -12.37
N ASN A 266 2.56 -5.89 -12.49
CA ASN A 266 3.49 -5.76 -11.38
C ASN A 266 3.69 -4.29 -10.97
N THR A 267 3.83 -3.40 -11.96
CA THR A 267 3.92 -1.95 -11.73
C THR A 267 2.68 -1.41 -11.02
N ILE A 268 1.48 -1.78 -11.47
CA ILE A 268 0.21 -1.39 -10.83
C ILE A 268 0.19 -1.85 -9.38
N THR A 269 0.55 -3.12 -9.13
CA THR A 269 0.51 -3.71 -7.79
C THR A 269 1.44 -2.99 -6.82
N HIS A 270 2.68 -2.71 -7.24
CA HIS A 270 3.65 -1.98 -6.41
C HIS A 270 3.26 -0.52 -6.17
N ILE A 271 2.76 0.17 -7.21
CA ILE A 271 2.36 1.57 -7.11
C ILE A 271 1.14 1.70 -6.19
N GLN A 272 0.12 0.86 -6.37
CA GLN A 272 -1.08 0.88 -5.52
C GLN A 272 -0.72 0.68 -4.04
N MET A 273 0.21 -0.23 -3.75
CA MET A 273 0.63 -0.52 -2.37
C MET A 273 1.64 0.49 -1.80
N PHE A 274 2.13 1.44 -2.60
CA PHE A 274 3.20 2.35 -2.21
C PHE A 274 2.87 3.10 -0.91
N ARG A 275 1.68 3.67 -0.78
CA ARG A 275 1.31 4.45 0.42
C ARG A 275 1.32 3.58 1.68
N SER A 276 0.74 2.40 1.63
CA SER A 276 0.74 1.45 2.74
C SER A 276 2.15 0.98 3.08
N TYR A 277 2.96 0.68 2.07
CA TYR A 277 4.38 0.34 2.21
C TYR A 277 5.15 1.47 2.89
N PHE A 278 4.96 2.70 2.44
CA PHE A 278 5.65 3.88 2.93
C PHE A 278 5.35 4.15 4.40
N HIS A 279 4.06 4.18 4.79
CA HIS A 279 3.67 4.36 6.19
C HIS A 279 4.04 3.17 7.08
N TYR A 280 4.10 1.95 6.53
CA TYR A 280 4.57 0.76 7.25
C TYR A 280 6.06 0.90 7.61
N HIS A 281 6.90 1.29 6.66
CA HIS A 281 8.33 1.47 6.90
C HIS A 281 8.67 2.62 7.84
N ILE A 282 7.91 3.73 7.79
CA ILE A 282 8.03 4.80 8.80
C ILE A 282 7.79 4.24 10.20
N LYS A 283 6.73 3.42 10.39
CA LYS A 283 6.45 2.79 11.69
C LYS A 283 7.54 1.79 12.11
N ILE A 284 8.11 1.02 11.18
CA ILE A 284 9.24 0.13 11.47
C ILE A 284 10.44 0.92 11.99
N VAL A 285 10.81 2.03 11.33
CA VAL A 285 11.93 2.86 11.76
C VAL A 285 11.68 3.42 13.16
N LYS A 286 10.46 3.88 13.46
CA LYS A 286 10.09 4.29 14.83
C LYS A 286 10.30 3.16 15.83
N CYS A 287 9.82 1.95 15.53
CA CYS A 287 10.02 0.77 16.38
C CYS A 287 11.51 0.45 16.60
N TYR A 288 12.31 0.49 15.53
CA TYR A 288 13.76 0.26 15.59
C TYR A 288 14.47 1.31 16.46
N LEU A 289 14.11 2.59 16.31
CA LEU A 289 14.65 3.65 17.17
C LEU A 289 14.27 3.42 18.64
N HIS A 290 13.03 3.04 18.94
CA HIS A 290 12.63 2.67 20.29
C HIS A 290 13.44 1.50 20.86
N GLN A 291 13.72 0.47 20.04
CA GLN A 291 14.57 -0.63 20.45
C GLN A 291 16.00 -0.15 20.80
N ARG A 292 16.60 0.71 19.96
CA ARG A 292 17.94 1.27 20.23
C ARG A 292 17.96 2.17 21.46
N MET A 293 16.93 2.98 21.67
CA MET A 293 16.80 3.83 22.87
C MET A 293 16.71 2.97 24.14
N ARG A 294 15.87 1.92 24.14
CA ARG A 294 15.79 0.97 25.27
C ARG A 294 17.14 0.31 25.56
N TYR A 295 17.86 -0.12 24.53
CA TYR A 295 19.20 -0.70 24.68
C TYR A 295 20.21 0.27 25.33
N ARG A 296 20.17 1.56 24.94
CA ARG A 296 21.01 2.60 25.55
C ARG A 296 20.64 2.87 27.00
N VAL A 297 19.35 3.00 27.31
CA VAL A 297 18.88 3.18 28.69
C VAL A 297 19.31 2.00 29.57
N GLN A 298 19.15 0.76 29.11
CA GLN A 298 19.64 -0.43 29.83
C GLN A 298 21.14 -0.37 30.11
N SER A 299 21.92 0.14 29.17
CA SER A 299 23.37 0.32 29.33
C SER A 299 23.69 1.38 30.38
N PHE A 300 22.98 2.52 30.38
CA PHE A 300 23.12 3.55 31.40
C PHE A 300 22.70 3.06 32.78
N THR A 301 21.61 2.28 32.88
CA THR A 301 21.20 1.65 34.15
C THR A 301 22.28 0.71 34.69
N LYS A 302 22.97 -0.06 33.83
CA LYS A 302 24.11 -0.89 34.27
C LYS A 302 25.26 -0.06 34.82
N ILE A 303 25.56 1.09 34.20
CA ILE A 303 26.59 2.02 34.69
C ILE A 303 26.20 2.60 36.04
N LEU A 304 24.94 3.05 36.19
CA LEU A 304 24.42 3.55 37.46
C LEU A 304 24.45 2.50 38.57
N ASN A 305 24.06 1.25 38.26
CA ASN A 305 24.12 0.15 39.21
C ASN A 305 25.56 -0.16 39.63
N ARG A 306 26.52 -0.10 38.70
CA ARG A 306 27.95 -0.25 39.02
C ARG A 306 28.50 0.92 39.86
N ALA A 307 27.96 2.12 39.67
CA ALA A 307 28.35 3.29 40.46
C ALA A 307 27.74 3.27 41.87
N LYS A 308 26.72 2.44 42.13
CA LYS A 308 26.21 2.21 43.48
C LYS A 308 27.30 1.50 44.27
N ARG A 309 27.81 2.16 45.31
CA ARG A 309 28.75 1.54 46.24
C ARG A 309 28.02 0.40 46.94
N GLU A 310 28.43 -0.83 46.68
CA GLU A 310 28.06 -1.96 47.53
C GLU A 310 28.78 -1.72 48.85
N VAL A 311 28.02 -1.33 49.87
CA VAL A 311 28.60 -1.19 51.19
C VAL A 311 28.73 -2.61 51.72
N ASP A 312 29.96 -3.12 51.75
CA ASP A 312 30.22 -4.40 52.39
C ASP A 312 29.72 -4.31 53.84
N GLU A 313 28.92 -5.27 54.30
CA GLU A 313 28.48 -5.28 55.71
C GLU A 313 29.69 -5.28 56.67
N ALA A 314 30.85 -5.75 56.18
CA ALA A 314 32.14 -5.67 56.86
C ALA A 314 32.71 -4.24 56.94
N GLU A 315 32.56 -3.40 55.90
CA GLU A 315 32.96 -1.98 55.91
C GLU A 315 32.03 -1.15 56.83
N LEU A 316 30.72 -1.40 56.79
CA LEU A 316 29.75 -0.78 57.73
C LEU A 316 30.05 -1.10 59.20
N ARG A 317 30.58 -2.29 59.49
CA ARG A 317 31.00 -2.70 60.84
C ARG A 317 32.40 -2.20 61.22
N SER A 318 33.27 -1.87 60.27
CA SER A 318 34.63 -1.40 60.53
C SER A 318 34.69 0.11 60.79
N GLU A 319 33.84 0.91 60.12
CA GLU A 319 33.75 2.38 60.30
C GLU A 319 33.22 2.80 61.68
N ARG A 320 32.64 1.87 62.46
CA ARG A 320 32.13 2.12 63.82
C ARG A 320 33.12 1.77 64.94
N LYS A 321 34.42 2.04 64.75
CA LYS A 321 35.39 1.98 65.84
C LYS A 321 35.91 3.39 66.13
N THR A 322 35.78 3.83 67.38
CA THR A 322 36.44 5.05 67.85
C THR A 322 37.95 4.84 67.86
N ALA A 323 38.75 5.93 67.90
CA ALA A 323 40.22 5.86 67.95
C ALA A 323 40.77 4.98 69.11
N SER A 324 39.96 4.67 70.13
CA SER A 324 40.26 3.77 71.24
C SER A 324 39.86 2.29 71.01
N GLY A 325 39.37 1.94 69.82
CA GLY A 325 39.10 0.55 69.40
C GLY A 325 37.77 -0.06 69.86
N ARG A 326 36.87 0.68 70.54
CA ARG A 326 35.56 0.16 70.96
C ARG A 326 34.50 0.29 69.86
N ARG A 327 33.67 -0.74 69.72
CA ARG A 327 32.55 -0.81 68.75
C ARG A 327 31.28 -0.20 69.36
N PHE A 328 30.51 0.52 68.56
CA PHE A 328 29.14 0.91 68.92
C PHE A 328 28.20 -0.29 68.78
N GLU A 329 27.73 -0.83 69.90
CA GLU A 329 26.57 -1.72 69.91
C GLU A 329 25.31 -0.87 69.79
N VAL A 330 24.54 -1.09 68.72
CA VAL A 330 23.21 -0.51 68.56
C VAL A 330 22.25 -1.44 69.28
N ARG A 331 21.53 -0.90 70.27
CA ARG A 331 20.43 -1.60 70.96
C ARG A 331 19.18 -1.60 70.10
#